data_AF-A0A926BIC6-F1
#
_entry.id   AF-A0A926BIC6-F1
#
_cell.length_a   1.000
_cell.length_b   1.000
_cell.length_c   1.000
_cell.angle_alpha   90.00
_cell.angle_beta   90.00
_cell.angle_gamma   90.00
#
_symmetry.space_group_name_H-M   'P 1'
#
loop_
_entity.id
_entity.type
_entity.pdbx_description
1 polymer ?
#
loop_
_entity_poly.entity_id
_entity_poly.type
_entity_poly.pdbx_seq_one_letter_code
_entity_poly.pdbx_strand_id
1 'polypeptide(L)'
;MTGSKVVERLKTTRQHPFFVDGKGWLPAGGLAIGNAIVTRAGPRLFVKSIKWLRRAEGYAVYNFEVEALSSKASDGEHTHSYFVGKASGGAWVHNGHYDIARYGQKQPPFEIHHGVMDVWARFNIPGYIRRASDGPGIVLTATEHAATKGAYNSWTAGRVRPIDWTRVSGREAQELSEVMFDAAGVPSWARKNYYKAFHKYIYGL
;
A
#
# COMPACT_ATOMS: atom_id res chain seq x y z
N MET A 1 -33.57 23.31 6.42
CA MET A 1 -32.40 22.53 5.93
C MET A 1 -32.82 21.75 4.69
N THR A 2 -32.56 22.27 3.49
CA THR A 2 -32.90 21.60 2.23
C THR A 2 -31.99 20.39 2.03
N GLY A 3 -32.56 19.18 2.01
CA GLY A 3 -31.82 17.94 1.87
C GLY A 3 -31.04 17.90 0.54
N SER A 4 -29.71 17.83 0.62
CA SER A 4 -28.86 17.65 -0.55
C SER A 4 -29.25 16.36 -1.30
N LYS A 5 -29.57 16.50 -2.59
CA LYS A 5 -29.96 15.40 -3.48
C LYS A 5 -28.82 14.39 -3.58
N VAL A 6 -29.12 13.10 -3.46
CA VAL A 6 -28.17 12.03 -3.79
C VAL A 6 -27.97 12.02 -5.30
N VAL A 7 -26.75 12.31 -5.76
CA VAL A 7 -26.40 12.36 -7.19
C VAL A 7 -25.86 11.04 -7.72
N GLU A 8 -25.27 10.21 -6.86
CA GLU A 8 -24.69 8.92 -7.24
C GLU A 8 -24.57 7.98 -6.03
N ARG A 9 -24.48 6.66 -6.29
CA ARG A 9 -24.18 5.63 -5.29
C ARG A 9 -23.01 4.79 -5.77
N LEU A 10 -21.91 4.81 -5.02
CA LEU A 10 -20.75 3.97 -5.27
C LEU A 10 -20.77 2.77 -4.32
N LYS A 11 -20.45 1.59 -4.86
CA LYS A 11 -20.26 0.38 -4.07
C LYS A 11 -18.82 -0.07 -4.23
N THR A 12 -18.12 -0.22 -3.12
CA THR A 12 -16.69 -0.54 -3.08
C THR A 12 -16.34 -1.34 -1.83
N THR A 13 -15.15 -1.91 -1.80
CA THR A 13 -14.60 -2.58 -0.60
C THR A 13 -14.32 -1.53 0.48
N ARG A 14 -14.25 -1.96 1.75
CA ARG A 14 -14.02 -1.02 2.86
C ARG A 14 -12.68 -0.31 2.76
N GLN A 15 -11.76 -0.82 1.98
CA GLN A 15 -10.35 -0.45 2.09
C GLN A 15 -9.88 0.31 0.86
N HIS A 16 -10.73 0.41 -0.15
CA HIS A 16 -10.52 1.27 -1.30
C HIS A 16 -10.45 2.74 -0.84
N PRO A 17 -9.30 3.41 -1.01
CA PRO A 17 -9.13 4.79 -0.58
C PRO A 17 -9.85 5.79 -1.49
N PHE A 18 -10.38 6.84 -0.88
CA PHE A 18 -10.91 8.03 -1.54
C PHE A 18 -10.08 9.24 -1.11
N PHE A 19 -9.80 10.15 -2.03
CA PHE A 19 -9.14 11.40 -1.68
C PHE A 19 -10.15 12.37 -1.08
N VAL A 20 -10.01 12.65 0.22
CA VAL A 20 -10.89 13.53 0.98
C VAL A 20 -10.20 14.88 1.15
N ASP A 21 -10.88 15.94 0.74
CA ASP A 21 -10.40 17.32 0.89
C ASP A 21 -10.06 17.63 2.35
N GLY A 22 -8.87 18.17 2.58
CA GLY A 22 -8.34 18.46 3.92
C GLY A 22 -7.95 17.24 4.75
N LYS A 23 -8.04 16.01 4.22
CA LYS A 23 -7.64 14.78 4.94
C LYS A 23 -6.74 13.81 4.14
N GLY A 24 -6.66 13.95 2.82
CA GLY A 24 -5.91 13.05 1.95
C GLY A 24 -6.62 11.71 1.73
N TRP A 25 -5.84 10.66 1.45
CA TRP A 25 -6.36 9.31 1.20
C TRP A 25 -6.98 8.68 2.45
N LEU A 26 -8.27 8.37 2.38
CA LEU A 26 -9.00 7.70 3.45
C LEU A 26 -9.71 6.45 2.93
N PRO A 27 -9.54 5.27 3.56
CA PRO A 27 -10.28 4.08 3.16
C PRO A 27 -11.79 4.32 3.26
N ALA A 28 -12.58 3.73 2.37
CA ALA A 28 -14.05 3.83 2.40
C ALA A 28 -14.66 3.50 3.78
N GLY A 29 -14.01 2.60 4.52
CA GLY A 29 -14.29 2.18 5.89
C GLY A 29 -14.16 3.27 6.94
N GLY A 30 -13.37 4.31 6.66
CA GLY A 30 -13.16 5.48 7.51
C GLY A 30 -13.92 6.73 7.06
N LEU A 31 -14.65 6.68 5.93
CA LEU A 31 -15.48 7.80 5.50
C LEU A 31 -16.59 8.09 6.51
N ALA A 32 -16.89 9.38 6.69
CA ALA A 32 -18.00 9.87 7.49
C ALA A 32 -18.92 10.77 6.67
N ILE A 33 -20.18 10.89 7.10
CA ILE A 33 -21.14 11.83 6.48
C ILE A 33 -20.53 13.24 6.47
N GLY A 34 -20.64 13.93 5.34
CA GLY A 34 -20.08 15.27 5.13
C GLY A 34 -18.62 15.30 4.71
N ASN A 35 -17.90 14.17 4.65
CA ASN A 35 -16.57 14.15 4.00
C ASN A 35 -16.72 14.60 2.54
N ALA A 36 -15.83 15.51 2.12
CA ALA A 36 -15.83 16.10 0.79
C ALA A 36 -14.82 15.36 -0.10
N ILE A 37 -15.33 14.51 -0.97
CA ILE A 37 -14.54 13.71 -1.91
C ILE A 37 -14.15 14.59 -3.10
N VAL A 38 -12.86 14.65 -3.41
CA VAL A 38 -12.35 15.36 -4.58
C VAL A 38 -12.76 14.62 -5.85
N THR A 39 -13.12 15.39 -6.88
CA THR A 39 -13.59 14.87 -8.18
C THR A 39 -12.75 15.41 -9.31
N ARG A 40 -12.84 14.77 -10.48
CA ARG A 40 -12.05 15.17 -11.66
C ARG A 40 -12.35 16.59 -12.12
N ALA A 41 -13.62 16.96 -12.21
CA ALA A 41 -14.06 18.22 -12.82
C ALA A 41 -14.55 19.26 -11.81
N GLY A 42 -14.70 18.88 -10.54
CA GLY A 42 -15.46 19.67 -9.57
C GLY A 42 -16.97 19.69 -9.91
N PRO A 43 -17.82 20.12 -8.96
CA PRO A 43 -17.51 20.34 -7.55
C PRO A 43 -17.24 19.01 -6.82
N ARG A 44 -16.77 19.11 -5.57
CA ARG A 44 -16.59 17.96 -4.66
C ARG A 44 -17.92 17.26 -4.39
N LEU A 45 -17.86 15.95 -4.12
CA LEU A 45 -19.01 15.17 -3.68
C LEU A 45 -19.01 14.99 -2.18
N PHE A 46 -20.15 15.22 -1.53
CA PHE A 46 -20.28 15.04 -0.08
C PHE A 46 -20.89 13.68 0.24
N VAL A 47 -20.25 12.93 1.14
CA VAL A 47 -20.79 11.65 1.62
C VAL A 47 -22.13 11.91 2.33
N LYS A 48 -23.24 11.47 1.72
CA LYS A 48 -24.58 11.67 2.28
C LYS A 48 -25.00 10.53 3.21
N SER A 49 -24.60 9.30 2.89
CA SER A 49 -24.98 8.09 3.64
C SER A 49 -24.01 6.96 3.35
N ILE A 50 -23.80 6.08 4.33
CA ILE A 50 -23.00 4.87 4.20
C ILE A 50 -23.86 3.67 4.57
N LYS A 51 -23.84 2.62 3.76
CA LYS A 51 -24.52 1.34 4.03
C LYS A 51 -23.53 0.20 3.88
N TRP A 52 -23.35 -0.58 4.94
CA TRP A 52 -22.52 -1.78 4.91
C TRP A 52 -23.32 -2.96 4.36
N LEU A 53 -22.75 -3.65 3.38
CA LEU A 53 -23.34 -4.82 2.72
C LEU A 53 -22.48 -6.04 3.01
N ARG A 54 -23.12 -7.16 3.42
CA ARG A 54 -22.47 -8.45 3.65
C ARG A 54 -23.33 -9.56 3.06
N ARG A 55 -22.70 -10.50 2.36
CA ARG A 55 -23.33 -11.75 1.89
C ARG A 55 -22.32 -12.89 2.04
N ALA A 56 -22.79 -14.11 2.31
CA ALA A 56 -21.93 -15.27 2.58
C ALA A 56 -21.04 -15.61 1.39
N GLU A 57 -21.56 -15.45 0.18
CA GLU A 57 -20.89 -15.79 -1.08
C GLU A 57 -19.85 -14.74 -1.51
N GLY A 58 -19.75 -13.60 -0.81
CA GLY A 58 -18.86 -12.49 -1.17
C GLY A 58 -19.28 -11.76 -2.45
N TYR A 59 -18.83 -10.52 -2.66
CA TYR A 59 -19.14 -9.75 -3.88
C TYR A 59 -18.07 -9.94 -4.95
N ALA A 60 -18.48 -10.09 -6.22
CA ALA A 60 -17.55 -9.86 -7.32
C ALA A 60 -17.12 -8.39 -7.29
N VAL A 61 -15.82 -8.16 -7.30
CA VAL A 61 -15.19 -6.83 -7.31
C VAL A 61 -14.17 -6.80 -8.42
N TYR A 62 -13.97 -5.61 -8.98
CA TYR A 62 -13.03 -5.39 -10.06
C TYR A 62 -11.98 -4.40 -9.60
N ASN A 63 -10.73 -4.68 -9.94
CA ASN A 63 -9.61 -3.77 -9.79
C ASN A 63 -8.82 -3.79 -11.09
N PHE A 64 -8.15 -2.68 -11.40
CA PHE A 64 -7.21 -2.61 -12.50
C PHE A 64 -6.01 -1.78 -12.04
N GLU A 65 -4.87 -2.01 -12.67
CA GLU A 65 -3.68 -1.21 -12.42
C GLU A 65 -3.70 0.00 -13.36
N VAL A 66 -3.47 1.18 -12.78
CA VAL A 66 -3.22 2.41 -13.53
C VAL A 66 -1.72 2.62 -13.47
N GLU A 67 -1.07 2.81 -14.62
CA GLU A 67 0.35 3.19 -14.62
C GLU A 67 0.54 4.51 -13.87
N ALA A 68 1.55 4.57 -13.00
CA ALA A 68 1.86 5.80 -12.28
C ALA A 68 2.23 6.90 -13.29
N LEU A 69 1.55 8.05 -13.21
CA LEU A 69 1.94 9.24 -13.98
C LEU A 69 3.30 9.71 -13.47
N SER A 70 4.36 9.37 -14.22
CA SER A 70 5.70 9.87 -13.96
C SER A 70 5.82 11.31 -14.45
N SER A 71 5.53 12.29 -13.59
CA SER A 71 6.11 13.63 -13.73
C SER A 71 6.06 14.41 -12.43
N LYS A 72 7.21 14.47 -11.75
CA LYS A 72 7.56 15.54 -10.79
C LYS A 72 6.69 15.75 -9.55
N ALA A 73 6.06 14.72 -8.97
CA ALA A 73 5.65 14.80 -7.56
C ALA A 73 6.90 14.62 -6.67
N SER A 74 7.41 15.72 -6.11
CA SER A 74 8.60 15.80 -5.25
C SER A 74 8.48 15.01 -3.93
N ASP A 75 7.31 14.45 -3.66
CA ASP A 75 6.80 13.97 -2.38
C ASP A 75 6.45 12.47 -2.38
N GLY A 76 6.59 11.76 -3.51
CA GLY A 76 6.45 10.29 -3.53
C GLY A 76 5.01 9.79 -3.64
N GLU A 77 4.07 10.62 -4.07
CA GLU A 77 2.73 10.18 -4.42
C GLU A 77 2.73 9.58 -5.84
N HIS A 78 3.04 8.29 -5.92
CA HIS A 78 2.77 7.50 -7.12
C HIS A 78 1.29 7.15 -7.12
N THR A 79 0.46 8.05 -7.63
CA THR A 79 -0.98 7.90 -7.53
C THR A 79 -1.45 6.92 -8.60
N HIS A 80 -1.44 5.61 -8.29
CA HIS A 80 -2.22 4.56 -8.96
C HIS A 80 -3.71 4.83 -8.79
N SER A 81 -4.11 6.01 -9.20
CA SER A 81 -5.35 6.66 -8.86
C SER A 81 -6.15 6.90 -10.12
N TYR A 82 -7.46 6.89 -9.96
CA TYR A 82 -8.41 7.04 -11.04
C TYR A 82 -9.69 7.64 -10.50
N PHE A 83 -10.61 7.93 -11.41
CA PHE A 83 -11.91 8.48 -11.07
C PHE A 83 -12.99 7.43 -11.28
N VAL A 84 -13.85 7.24 -10.27
CA VAL A 84 -14.98 6.31 -10.33
C VAL A 84 -16.31 7.04 -10.22
N GLY A 85 -17.29 6.58 -10.97
CA GLY A 85 -18.60 7.21 -11.06
C GLY A 85 -18.67 8.31 -12.11
N LYS A 86 -19.86 8.89 -12.25
CA LYS A 86 -20.20 9.86 -13.30
C LYS A 86 -20.33 11.28 -12.78
N ALA A 87 -20.74 11.47 -11.53
CA ALA A 87 -20.98 12.78 -10.97
C ALA A 87 -19.67 13.59 -10.91
N SER A 88 -19.68 14.81 -11.45
CA SER A 88 -18.52 15.71 -11.49
C SER A 88 -17.27 15.10 -12.13
N GLY A 89 -17.45 14.18 -13.10
CA GLY A 89 -16.34 13.47 -13.75
C GLY A 89 -15.73 12.33 -12.93
N GLY A 90 -16.34 11.96 -11.80
CA GLY A 90 -15.97 10.83 -10.95
C GLY A 90 -15.22 11.24 -9.69
N ALA A 91 -15.36 10.41 -8.64
CA ALA A 91 -14.67 10.53 -7.36
C ALA A 91 -13.24 10.00 -7.44
N TRP A 92 -12.27 10.74 -6.88
CA TRP A 92 -10.86 10.37 -6.91
C TRP A 92 -10.56 9.24 -5.92
N VAL A 93 -10.08 8.12 -6.44
CA VAL A 93 -9.76 6.90 -5.68
C VAL A 93 -8.37 6.38 -6.02
N HIS A 94 -7.82 5.50 -5.18
CA HIS A 94 -6.47 4.93 -5.34
C HIS A 94 -6.48 3.40 -5.27
N ASN A 95 -5.56 2.76 -6.00
CA ASN A 95 -5.23 1.36 -5.81
C ASN A 95 -4.01 1.26 -4.89
N GLY A 96 -4.23 0.95 -3.61
CA GLY A 96 -3.17 0.86 -2.60
C GLY A 96 -2.27 -0.37 -2.71
N HIS A 97 -2.46 -1.20 -3.73
CA HIS A 97 -1.58 -2.35 -3.99
C HIS A 97 -0.16 -1.84 -4.34
N TYR A 98 0.87 -2.42 -3.70
CA TYR A 98 2.28 -2.02 -3.79
C TYR A 98 2.65 -0.64 -3.22
N ASP A 99 1.72 0.04 -2.54
CA ASP A 99 2.05 1.26 -1.79
C ASP A 99 3.08 0.99 -0.69
N ILE A 100 3.80 2.05 -0.31
CA ILE A 100 4.64 2.02 0.87
C ILE A 100 3.80 2.45 2.08
N ALA A 101 3.73 1.58 3.07
CA ALA A 101 2.99 1.80 4.30
C ALA A 101 3.88 1.59 5.52
N ARG A 102 3.48 2.16 6.66
CA ARG A 102 4.13 1.90 7.94
C ARG A 102 3.83 0.46 8.38
N TYR A 103 4.83 -0.29 8.78
CA TYR A 103 4.69 -1.71 9.14
C TYR A 103 3.60 -2.00 10.18
N GLY A 104 3.41 -1.11 11.16
CA GLY A 104 2.37 -1.24 12.18
C GLY A 104 0.94 -0.92 11.72
N GLN A 105 0.76 -0.42 10.49
CA GLN A 105 -0.56 -0.06 9.97
C GLN A 105 -1.33 -1.31 9.54
N LYS A 106 -2.63 -1.38 9.88
CA LYS A 106 -3.51 -2.46 9.41
C LYS A 106 -4.23 -2.02 8.15
N GLN A 107 -4.07 -2.76 7.04
CA GLN A 107 -4.75 -2.50 5.78
C GLN A 107 -5.41 -3.76 5.18
N PRO A 108 -6.31 -4.47 5.90
CA PRO A 108 -6.98 -5.65 5.32
C PRO A 108 -7.66 -5.28 3.99
N PRO A 109 -7.78 -6.14 2.97
CA PRO A 109 -7.29 -7.51 2.92
C PRO A 109 -5.78 -7.61 2.63
N PHE A 110 -5.08 -6.49 2.51
CA PHE A 110 -3.64 -6.47 2.28
C PHE A 110 -2.85 -6.69 3.58
N GLU A 111 -1.64 -7.17 3.39
CA GLU A 111 -0.62 -7.38 4.40
C GLU A 111 0.56 -6.45 4.10
N ILE A 112 1.28 -6.03 5.14
CA ILE A 112 2.46 -5.18 4.99
C ILE A 112 3.70 -6.05 5.14
N HIS A 113 4.53 -6.08 4.09
CA HIS A 113 5.74 -6.89 4.02
C HIS A 113 7.01 -6.02 4.16
N HIS A 114 7.98 -6.46 4.96
CA HIS A 114 9.31 -5.85 4.98
C HIS A 114 10.12 -6.34 3.78
N GLY A 115 10.39 -5.46 2.80
CA GLY A 115 11.18 -5.80 1.63
C GLY A 115 12.64 -6.14 1.92
N VAL A 116 13.34 -5.30 2.70
CA VAL A 116 14.63 -5.64 3.30
C VAL A 116 14.37 -6.41 4.59
N MET A 117 15.06 -7.53 4.77
CA MET A 117 14.90 -8.39 5.94
C MET A 117 15.21 -7.61 7.22
N ASP A 118 14.18 -7.37 8.02
CA ASP A 118 14.23 -6.74 9.35
C ASP A 118 15.29 -7.38 10.28
N VAL A 119 15.52 -8.68 10.14
CA VAL A 119 16.60 -9.38 10.86
C VAL A 119 18.00 -9.04 10.33
N TRP A 120 18.19 -8.95 9.01
CA TRP A 120 19.48 -8.57 8.43
C TRP A 120 19.83 -7.12 8.82
N ALA A 121 18.87 -6.20 8.68
CA ALA A 121 19.04 -4.80 9.02
C ALA A 121 19.46 -4.60 10.47
N ARG A 122 18.86 -5.33 11.42
CA ARG A 122 19.26 -5.31 12.84
C ARG A 122 20.74 -5.60 13.08
N PHE A 123 21.34 -6.52 12.32
CA PHE A 123 22.74 -6.91 12.55
C PHE A 123 23.74 -6.07 11.75
N ASN A 124 23.29 -5.37 10.71
CA ASN A 124 24.19 -4.74 9.73
C ASN A 124 24.03 -3.22 9.62
N ILE A 125 23.00 -2.63 10.23
CA ILE A 125 22.75 -1.18 10.20
C ILE A 125 22.81 -0.63 11.64
N PRO A 126 23.80 0.21 11.97
CA PRO A 126 23.91 0.83 13.28
C PRO A 126 22.63 1.59 13.67
N GLY A 127 22.12 1.35 14.87
CA GLY A 127 20.93 2.03 15.39
C GLY A 127 19.59 1.52 14.85
N TYR A 128 19.57 0.51 13.98
CA TYR A 128 18.31 -0.02 13.43
C TYR A 128 17.43 -0.65 14.51
N ILE A 129 16.19 -0.17 14.61
CA ILE A 129 15.16 -0.71 15.51
C ILE A 129 14.32 -1.74 14.78
N ARG A 130 14.42 -2.98 15.25
CA ARG A 130 13.70 -4.13 14.70
C ARG A 130 12.19 -4.05 14.99
N ARG A 131 11.35 -4.42 14.02
CA ARG A 131 9.87 -4.44 14.12
C ARG A 131 9.27 -3.10 14.57
N ALA A 132 9.96 -2.00 14.29
CA ALA A 132 9.44 -0.68 14.58
C ALA A 132 8.16 -0.45 13.76
N SER A 133 7.11 0.06 14.42
CA SER A 133 5.78 0.20 13.80
C SER A 133 5.75 1.24 12.68
N ASP A 134 6.70 2.16 12.65
CA ASP A 134 6.88 3.23 11.67
C ASP A 134 7.85 2.86 10.53
N GLY A 135 8.54 1.72 10.64
CA GLY A 135 9.40 1.20 9.59
C GLY A 135 8.63 0.96 8.28
N PRO A 136 9.24 1.18 7.11
CA PRO A 136 8.55 1.03 5.84
C PRO A 136 8.34 -0.44 5.50
N GLY A 137 7.15 -0.74 4.98
CA GLY A 137 6.80 -1.97 4.33
C GLY A 137 6.05 -1.71 3.03
N ILE A 138 5.92 -2.75 2.21
CA ILE A 138 5.16 -2.71 0.97
C ILE A 138 3.82 -3.43 1.16
N VAL A 139 2.75 -2.85 0.63
CA VAL A 139 1.40 -3.40 0.69
C VAL A 139 1.24 -4.51 -0.34
N LEU A 140 0.99 -5.73 0.11
CA LEU A 140 0.82 -6.93 -0.72
C LEU A 140 -0.51 -7.61 -0.41
N THR A 141 -1.09 -8.34 -1.36
CA THR A 141 -2.13 -9.31 -1.05
C THR A 141 -1.57 -10.45 -0.18
N ALA A 142 -2.45 -11.21 0.48
CA ALA A 142 -2.04 -12.38 1.26
C ALA A 142 -1.28 -13.42 0.40
N THR A 143 -1.66 -13.60 -0.87
CA THR A 143 -0.99 -14.52 -1.80
C THR A 143 0.41 -14.05 -2.15
N GLU A 144 0.58 -12.76 -2.45
CA GLU A 144 1.90 -12.19 -2.76
C GLU A 144 2.82 -12.19 -1.53
N HIS A 145 2.29 -11.87 -0.34
CA HIS A 145 3.07 -11.99 0.88
C HIS A 145 3.45 -13.44 1.20
N ALA A 146 2.59 -14.42 0.89
CA ALA A 146 2.95 -15.82 0.98
C ALA A 146 4.05 -16.19 -0.03
N ALA A 147 4.03 -15.62 -1.24
CA ALA A 147 5.06 -15.84 -2.25
C ALA A 147 6.44 -15.31 -1.79
N THR A 148 6.50 -14.13 -1.16
CA THR A 148 7.76 -13.63 -0.59
C THR A 148 8.31 -14.56 0.50
N LYS A 149 7.44 -15.07 1.39
CA LYS A 149 7.81 -16.08 2.40
C LYS A 149 8.33 -17.37 1.75
N GLY A 150 7.71 -17.81 0.66
CA GLY A 150 8.15 -18.96 -0.13
C GLY A 150 9.57 -18.75 -0.69
N ALA A 151 9.81 -17.61 -1.33
CA ALA A 151 11.12 -17.25 -1.88
C ALA A 151 12.22 -17.18 -0.80
N TYR A 152 11.89 -16.56 0.34
CA TYR A 152 12.75 -16.55 1.52
C TYR A 152 13.07 -17.98 1.99
N ASN A 153 12.06 -18.84 2.13
CA ASN A 153 12.25 -20.22 2.59
C ASN A 153 13.18 -20.99 1.64
N SER A 154 12.99 -20.86 0.32
CA SER A 154 13.87 -21.45 -0.70
C SER A 154 15.32 -20.97 -0.56
N TRP A 155 15.55 -19.67 -0.36
CA TRP A 155 16.88 -19.13 -0.11
C TRP A 155 17.53 -19.68 1.17
N THR A 156 16.74 -19.98 2.20
CA THR A 156 17.25 -20.58 3.45
C THR A 156 17.48 -22.10 3.39
N ALA A 157 16.89 -22.81 2.43
CA ALA A 157 16.89 -24.28 2.40
C ALA A 157 18.30 -24.88 2.22
N GLY A 158 19.19 -24.19 1.50
CA GLY A 158 20.58 -24.61 1.28
C GLY A 158 21.57 -24.12 2.34
N ARG A 159 21.12 -23.54 3.45
CA ARG A 159 21.98 -22.85 4.42
C ARG A 159 22.02 -23.56 5.77
N VAL A 160 23.19 -23.51 6.41
CA VAL A 160 23.35 -23.92 7.81
C VAL A 160 22.50 -23.01 8.70
N ARG A 161 21.76 -23.62 9.63
CA ARG A 161 20.92 -22.92 10.61
C ARG A 161 21.53 -22.98 12.01
N PRO A 162 21.43 -21.90 12.82
CA PRO A 162 20.83 -20.60 12.49
C PRO A 162 21.69 -19.82 11.49
N ILE A 163 21.05 -18.97 10.68
CA ILE A 163 21.76 -18.12 9.71
C ILE A 163 22.55 -17.06 10.48
N ASP A 164 23.85 -16.98 10.21
CA ASP A 164 24.69 -15.89 10.68
C ASP A 164 24.47 -14.66 9.80
N TRP A 165 23.58 -13.79 10.24
CA TRP A 165 23.19 -12.57 9.52
C TRP A 165 24.31 -11.53 9.41
N THR A 166 25.38 -11.62 10.22
CA THR A 166 26.55 -10.73 10.11
C THR A 166 27.43 -11.08 8.91
N ARG A 167 27.28 -12.31 8.39
CA ARG A 167 28.02 -12.80 7.22
C ARG A 167 27.24 -12.67 5.91
N VAL A 168 25.96 -12.28 5.99
CA VAL A 168 25.15 -11.98 4.81
C VAL A 168 25.47 -10.56 4.39
N SER A 169 26.13 -10.40 3.24
CA SER A 169 26.53 -9.07 2.75
C SER A 169 25.31 -8.20 2.41
N GLY A 170 25.50 -6.87 2.36
CA GLY A 170 24.44 -5.96 1.92
C GLY A 170 23.96 -6.23 0.49
N ARG A 171 24.87 -6.67 -0.39
CA ARG A 171 24.52 -7.09 -1.75
C ARG A 171 23.63 -8.34 -1.74
N GLU A 172 24.01 -9.35 -0.97
CA GLU A 172 23.24 -10.59 -0.85
C GLU A 172 21.86 -10.35 -0.22
N ALA A 173 21.79 -9.45 0.77
CA ALA A 173 20.51 -9.03 1.34
C ALA A 173 19.63 -8.32 0.30
N GLN A 174 20.22 -7.40 -0.49
CA GLN A 174 19.51 -6.74 -1.59
C GLN A 174 19.02 -7.76 -2.62
N GLU A 175 19.86 -8.71 -3.03
CA GLU A 175 19.49 -9.78 -3.98
C GLU A 175 18.33 -10.65 -3.45
N LEU A 176 18.33 -10.98 -2.16
CA LEU A 176 17.20 -11.68 -1.53
C LEU A 176 15.91 -10.83 -1.53
N SER A 177 16.00 -9.53 -1.25
CA SER A 177 14.87 -8.61 -1.36
C SER A 177 14.29 -8.59 -2.78
N GLU A 178 15.15 -8.52 -3.80
CA GLU A 178 14.71 -8.54 -5.20
C GLU A 178 14.03 -9.86 -5.57
N VAL A 179 14.57 -11.00 -5.14
CA VAL A 179 13.96 -12.32 -5.38
C VAL A 179 12.58 -12.45 -4.69
N MET A 180 12.44 -11.93 -3.47
CA MET A 180 11.13 -11.86 -2.80
C MET A 180 10.16 -10.96 -3.58
N PHE A 181 10.62 -9.80 -4.04
CA PHE A 181 9.82 -8.88 -4.84
C PHE A 181 9.42 -9.46 -6.20
N ASP A 182 10.30 -10.20 -6.87
CA ASP A 182 9.99 -10.93 -8.10
C ASP A 182 8.89 -11.96 -7.85
N ALA A 183 9.00 -12.74 -6.77
CA ALA A 183 8.01 -13.75 -6.40
C ALA A 183 6.63 -13.15 -6.10
N ALA A 184 6.58 -11.92 -5.58
CA ALA A 184 5.35 -11.18 -5.31
C ALA A 184 4.89 -10.28 -6.47
N GLY A 185 5.56 -10.33 -7.63
CA GLY A 185 5.22 -9.51 -8.79
C GLY A 185 5.40 -8.01 -8.58
N VAL A 186 6.17 -7.60 -7.56
CA VAL A 186 6.34 -6.18 -7.21
C VAL A 186 7.01 -5.44 -8.38
N PRO A 187 6.37 -4.43 -8.97
CA PRO A 187 6.90 -3.72 -10.12
C PRO A 187 8.07 -2.81 -9.74
N SER A 188 8.95 -2.51 -10.71
CA SER A 188 10.19 -1.75 -10.49
C SER A 188 9.97 -0.37 -9.84
N TRP A 189 8.87 0.31 -10.16
CA TRP A 189 8.52 1.59 -9.55
C TRP A 189 8.26 1.45 -8.04
N ALA A 190 7.59 0.37 -7.61
CA ALA A 190 7.27 0.13 -6.22
C ALA A 190 8.52 -0.24 -5.42
N ARG A 191 9.42 -1.03 -6.03
CA ARG A 191 10.74 -1.33 -5.44
C ARG A 191 11.54 -0.06 -5.23
N LYS A 192 11.61 0.82 -6.23
CA LYS A 192 12.31 2.11 -6.13
C LYS A 192 11.76 2.95 -4.97
N ASN A 193 10.43 2.99 -4.81
CA ASN A 193 9.79 3.71 -3.72
C ASN A 193 10.07 3.07 -2.35
N TYR A 194 10.01 1.74 -2.28
CA TYR A 194 10.35 1.00 -1.07
C TYR A 194 11.77 1.32 -0.64
N TYR A 195 12.75 1.21 -1.53
CA TYR A 195 14.14 1.54 -1.20
C TYR A 195 14.30 3.00 -0.84
N LYS A 196 13.67 3.95 -1.55
CA LYS A 196 13.70 5.37 -1.16
C LYS A 196 13.20 5.57 0.27
N ALA A 197 12.08 4.95 0.63
CA ALA A 197 11.51 5.03 1.98
C ALA A 197 12.38 4.34 3.02
N PHE A 198 12.96 3.17 2.70
CA PHE A 198 13.86 2.45 3.58
C PHE A 198 15.14 3.25 3.86
N HIS A 199 15.76 3.85 2.84
CA HIS A 199 16.93 4.70 3.01
C HIS A 199 16.62 5.93 3.86
N LYS A 200 15.48 6.60 3.63
CA LYS A 200 15.02 7.70 4.50
C LYS A 200 14.86 7.26 5.95
N TYR A 201 14.26 6.10 6.17
CA TYR A 201 14.04 5.54 7.50
C TYR A 201 15.36 5.24 8.24
N ILE A 202 16.34 4.60 7.57
CA ILE A 202 17.61 4.22 8.21
C ILE A 202 18.61 5.37 8.36
N TYR A 203 18.48 6.44 7.57
CA TYR A 203 19.37 7.60 7.62
C TYR A 203 18.73 8.87 8.22
N GLY A 204 17.43 8.84 8.55
CA GLY A 204 16.70 9.99 9.10
C GLY A 204 16.57 11.16 8.12
N LEU A 205 16.42 10.89 6.82
CA LEU A 205 16.36 11.88 5.72
C LEU A 205 14.94 12.35 5.39
#